data_AF-A0A5R8LBY2-F1
#
_entry.id   AF-A0A5R8LBY2-F1
#
_cell.length_a   1.000
_cell.length_b   1.000
_cell.length_c   1.000
_cell.angle_alpha   90.00
_cell.angle_beta   90.00
_cell.angle_gamma   90.00
#
_symmetry.space_group_name_H-M   'P 1'
#
loop_
_entity.id
_entity.type
_entity.pdbx_description
1 polymer ?
#
loop_
_entity_poly.entity_id
_entity_poly.type
_entity_poly.pdbx_seq_one_letter_code
_entity_poly.pdbx_strand_id
1 'polypeptide(L)'
;MVILRARRVWESITEPRHLKATYFVFYGVALLTGFVTLLRPPQSIEGALGGPLTAVWAGFVIMGAFGGLLTVFPGWWFAERLSIVMIWLGAAIYFIVVLSLQLSQSGSRLTQMGWIALGAGLFFVRWLLIRKYTFEPRR
;
A
#
# COMPACT_ATOMS: atom_id res chain seq x y z
N MET A 1 -4.22 0.51 33.74
CA MET A 1 -4.22 1.90 33.19
C MET A 1 -4.09 1.94 31.65
N VAL A 2 -3.27 1.08 31.02
CA VAL A 2 -3.10 1.00 29.54
C VAL A 2 -4.41 0.66 28.80
N ILE A 3 -5.18 -0.32 29.31
CA ILE A 3 -6.45 -0.76 28.69
C ILE A 3 -7.48 0.38 28.60
N LEU A 4 -7.56 1.23 29.64
CA LEU A 4 -8.48 2.38 29.67
C LEU A 4 -8.08 3.50 28.69
N ARG A 5 -6.78 3.63 28.38
CA ARG A 5 -6.29 4.58 27.36
C ARG A 5 -6.55 4.06 25.96
N ALA A 6 -6.30 2.77 25.71
CA ALA A 6 -6.56 2.15 24.42
C ALA A 6 -8.05 2.21 24.05
N ARG A 7 -8.94 1.95 25.02
CA ARG A 7 -10.40 2.06 24.84
C ARG A 7 -10.83 3.48 24.47
N ARG A 8 -10.31 4.51 25.15
CA ARG A 8 -10.61 5.92 24.85
C ARG A 8 -10.16 6.33 23.46
N VAL A 9 -8.96 5.92 23.04
CA VAL A 9 -8.47 6.18 21.68
C VAL A 9 -9.36 5.47 20.67
N TRP A 10 -9.73 4.21 20.91
CA TRP A 10 -10.62 3.46 20.03
C TRP A 10 -12.00 4.11 19.87
N GLU A 11 -12.60 4.57 20.96
CA GLU A 11 -13.90 5.24 20.97
C GLU A 11 -13.87 6.60 20.25
N SER A 12 -12.71 7.24 20.14
CA SER A 12 -12.52 8.52 19.43
C SER A 12 -12.50 8.39 17.89
N ILE A 13 -12.33 7.18 17.36
CA ILE A 13 -12.25 6.95 15.92
C ILE A 13 -13.66 6.99 15.32
N THR A 14 -13.84 7.78 14.26
CA THR A 14 -15.10 7.81 13.48
C THR A 14 -15.38 6.45 12.84
N GLU A 15 -16.63 6.00 12.89
CA GLU A 15 -17.07 4.76 12.24
C GLU A 15 -16.97 4.86 10.69
N PRO A 16 -16.63 3.76 9.97
CA PRO A 16 -16.44 2.39 10.46
C PRO A 16 -15.02 2.13 10.99
N ARG A 17 -14.87 1.94 12.31
CA ARG A 17 -13.56 1.83 13.01
C ARG A 17 -12.76 0.61 12.56
N HIS A 18 -13.46 -0.52 12.40
CA HIS A 18 -12.86 -1.78 12.00
C HIS A 18 -12.21 -1.69 10.61
N LEU A 19 -12.85 -1.03 9.65
CA LEU A 19 -12.26 -0.84 8.32
C LEU A 19 -10.99 0.01 8.39
N LYS A 20 -11.00 1.11 9.15
CA LYS A 20 -9.81 1.96 9.33
C LYS A 20 -8.65 1.19 9.96
N ALA A 21 -8.92 0.41 11.01
CA ALA A 21 -7.91 -0.42 11.66
C ALA A 21 -7.35 -1.47 10.71
N THR A 22 -8.21 -2.13 9.92
CA THR A 22 -7.81 -3.10 8.90
C THR A 22 -6.90 -2.46 7.85
N TYR A 23 -7.27 -1.30 7.30
CA TYR A 23 -6.42 -0.60 6.32
C TYR A 23 -5.14 -0.06 6.93
N PHE A 24 -5.15 0.37 8.20
CA PHE A 24 -3.92 0.73 8.91
C PHE A 24 -2.94 -0.46 8.94
N VAL A 25 -3.41 -1.67 9.25
CA VAL A 25 -2.57 -2.88 9.21
C VAL A 25 -2.05 -3.13 7.80
N PHE A 26 -2.89 -3.01 6.77
CA PHE A 26 -2.45 -3.24 5.39
C PHE A 26 -1.46 -2.20 4.88
N TYR A 27 -1.61 -0.92 5.24
CA TYR A 27 -0.58 0.09 4.98
C TYR A 27 0.71 -0.25 5.74
N GLY A 28 0.63 -0.75 6.97
CA GLY A 28 1.80 -1.23 7.72
C GLY A 28 2.54 -2.37 7.02
N VAL A 29 1.81 -3.37 6.52
CA VAL A 29 2.39 -4.48 5.73
C VAL A 29 3.02 -3.97 4.44
N ALA A 30 2.36 -3.07 3.72
CA ALA A 30 2.91 -2.46 2.50
C ALA A 30 4.18 -1.65 2.80
N LEU A 31 4.21 -0.91 3.91
CA LEU A 31 5.38 -0.13 4.33
C LEU A 31 6.58 -1.04 4.64
N LEU A 32 6.37 -2.09 5.42
CA LEU A 32 7.40 -3.09 5.72
C LEU A 32 7.90 -3.75 4.43
N THR A 33 6.98 -4.09 3.53
CA THR A 33 7.33 -4.68 2.22
C THR A 33 8.20 -3.72 1.41
N GLY A 34 7.84 -2.43 1.35
CA GLY A 34 8.66 -1.41 0.68
C GLY A 34 10.06 -1.29 1.27
N PHE A 35 10.21 -1.29 2.60
CA PHE A 35 11.53 -1.28 3.25
C PHE A 35 12.33 -2.56 2.99
N VAL A 36 11.70 -3.74 3.03
CA VAL A 36 12.37 -4.99 2.69
C VAL A 36 12.87 -4.95 1.25
N THR A 37 12.06 -4.47 0.31
CA THR A 37 12.46 -4.30 -1.10
C THR A 37 13.62 -3.32 -1.25
N LEU A 38 13.64 -2.21 -0.49
CA LEU A 38 14.73 -1.24 -0.56
C LEU A 38 16.05 -1.80 -0.01
N LEU A 39 15.99 -2.55 1.10
CA LEU A 39 17.19 -3.08 1.78
C LEU A 39 17.69 -4.39 1.18
N ARG A 40 16.79 -5.19 0.60
CA ARG A 40 17.04 -6.53 0.06
C ARG A 40 16.19 -6.72 -1.19
N PRO A 41 16.52 -6.02 -2.30
CA PRO A 41 15.72 -6.09 -3.50
C PRO A 41 15.72 -7.53 -4.07
N PRO A 42 14.58 -8.00 -4.60
CA PRO A 42 14.54 -9.31 -5.26
C PRO A 42 15.46 -9.30 -6.48
N GLN A 43 16.44 -10.21 -6.54
CA GLN A 43 17.47 -10.22 -7.58
C GLN A 43 16.91 -10.30 -9.01
N SER A 44 15.80 -11.02 -9.22
CA SER A 44 15.18 -11.08 -10.56
C SER A 44 14.58 -9.74 -11.00
N ILE A 45 14.15 -8.91 -10.05
CA ILE A 45 13.55 -7.60 -10.32
C ILE A 45 14.65 -6.55 -10.46
N GLU A 46 15.62 -6.56 -9.54
CA GLU A 46 16.79 -5.69 -9.61
C GLU A 46 17.62 -5.95 -10.88
N GLY A 47 17.80 -7.20 -11.29
CA GLY A 47 18.50 -7.53 -12.53
C GLY A 47 17.80 -7.01 -13.78
N ALA A 48 16.47 -6.83 -13.74
CA ALA A 48 15.70 -6.31 -14.87
C ALA A 48 15.60 -4.77 -14.89
N LEU A 49 15.50 -4.14 -13.71
CA LEU A 49 15.34 -2.68 -13.56
C LEU A 49 16.67 -1.93 -13.37
N GLY A 50 17.68 -2.61 -12.82
CA GLY A 50 18.83 -1.98 -12.20
C GLY A 50 18.53 -1.41 -10.81
N GLY A 51 19.59 -1.23 -10.00
CA GLY A 51 19.50 -0.76 -8.62
C GLY A 51 18.74 0.56 -8.45
N PRO A 52 19.03 1.64 -9.21
CA PRO A 52 18.36 2.93 -9.02
C PRO A 52 16.85 2.88 -9.25
N LEU A 53 16.39 2.22 -10.31
CA LEU A 53 14.95 2.10 -10.59
C LEU A 53 14.25 1.19 -9.57
N THR A 54 14.96 0.20 -9.05
CA THR A 54 14.47 -0.65 -7.95
C THR A 54 14.26 0.16 -6.67
N ALA A 55 15.15 1.10 -6.36
CA ALA A 55 14.99 2.02 -5.23
C ALA A 55 13.82 2.99 -5.43
N VAL A 56 13.63 3.52 -6.65
CA VAL A 56 12.47 4.37 -6.99
C VAL A 56 11.16 3.60 -6.83
N TRP A 57 11.11 2.36 -7.32
CA TRP A 57 9.96 1.46 -7.13
C TRP A 57 9.64 1.23 -5.65
N ALA A 58 10.64 0.90 -4.83
CA ALA A 58 10.47 0.76 -3.39
C ALA A 58 9.99 2.07 -2.74
N GLY A 59 10.53 3.21 -3.19
CA GLY A 59 10.15 4.55 -2.73
C GLY A 59 8.66 4.85 -2.93
N PHE A 60 8.09 4.52 -4.09
CA PHE A 60 6.66 4.69 -4.32
C PHE A 60 5.79 3.92 -3.32
N VAL A 61 6.14 2.66 -3.04
CA VAL A 61 5.42 1.83 -2.06
C VAL A 61 5.59 2.40 -0.65
N ILE A 62 6.80 2.80 -0.25
CA ILE A 62 7.08 3.37 1.07
C ILE A 62 6.32 4.68 1.27
N MET A 63 6.43 5.62 0.34
CA MET A 63 5.77 6.93 0.44
C MET A 63 4.25 6.78 0.49
N GLY A 64 3.69 5.92 -0.37
CA GLY A 64 2.25 5.65 -0.37
C GLY A 64 1.78 4.95 0.90
N ALA A 65 2.48 3.93 1.36
CA ALA A 65 2.11 3.21 2.57
C ALA A 65 2.22 4.08 3.84
N PHE A 66 3.28 4.87 3.94
CA PHE A 66 3.49 5.81 5.04
C PHE A 66 2.42 6.92 5.04
N GLY A 67 2.13 7.51 3.89
CA GLY A 67 1.05 8.48 3.75
C GLY A 67 -0.31 7.90 4.14
N GLY A 68 -0.60 6.66 3.75
CA GLY A 68 -1.82 5.94 4.14
C GLY A 68 -1.93 5.75 5.66
N LEU A 69 -0.86 5.32 6.33
CA LEU A 69 -0.82 5.18 7.79
C LEU A 69 -1.14 6.48 8.52
N LEU A 70 -0.60 7.60 8.04
CA LEU A 70 -0.80 8.92 8.65
C LEU A 70 -2.21 9.46 8.43
N THR A 71 -2.88 9.07 7.35
CA THR A 71 -4.12 9.71 6.88
C THR A 71 -5.39 8.89 7.17
N VAL A 72 -5.28 7.57 7.38
CA VAL A 72 -6.42 6.66 7.54
C VAL A 72 -7.28 6.96 8.78
N PHE A 73 -6.68 7.31 9.92
CA PHE A 73 -7.42 7.64 11.14
C PHE A 73 -7.94 9.08 11.16
N PRO A 74 -7.15 10.11 10.79
CA PRO A 74 -7.64 11.49 10.72
C PRO A 74 -8.76 11.72 9.68
N GLY A 75 -8.92 10.79 8.73
CA GLY A 75 -9.94 10.90 7.69
C GLY A 75 -9.58 11.91 6.60
N TRP A 76 -8.29 12.11 6.33
CA TRP A 76 -7.80 12.99 5.26
C TRP A 76 -7.86 12.27 3.91
N TRP A 77 -9.07 12.00 3.44
CA TRP A 77 -9.33 11.12 2.29
C TRP A 77 -8.69 11.56 0.99
N PHE A 78 -8.49 12.85 0.76
CA PHE A 78 -7.70 13.33 -0.38
C PHE A 78 -6.23 12.87 -0.30
N ALA A 79 -5.58 13.06 0.85
CA ALA A 79 -4.20 12.66 1.05
C ALA A 79 -4.05 11.12 1.07
N GLU A 80 -5.03 10.41 1.65
CA GLU A 80 -5.07 8.95 1.61
C GLU A 80 -5.22 8.43 0.17
N ARG A 81 -6.03 9.10 -0.67
CA ARG A 81 -6.11 8.77 -2.10
C ARG A 81 -4.77 8.96 -2.79
N LEU A 82 -4.09 10.10 -2.63
CA LEU A 82 -2.77 10.29 -3.21
C LEU A 82 -1.78 9.19 -2.77
N SER A 83 -1.87 8.78 -1.52
CA SER A 83 -1.11 7.68 -0.94
C SER A 83 -1.39 6.34 -1.66
N ILE A 84 -2.66 6.02 -1.92
CA ILE A 84 -3.07 4.85 -2.70
C ILE A 84 -2.53 4.91 -4.14
N VAL A 85 -2.55 6.08 -4.79
CA VAL A 85 -1.97 6.23 -6.14
C VAL A 85 -0.49 5.89 -6.13
N MET A 86 0.28 6.34 -5.14
CA MET A 86 1.69 6.00 -5.02
C MET A 86 1.91 4.49 -4.86
N ILE A 87 1.09 3.80 -4.05
CA ILE A 87 1.14 2.33 -3.92
C ILE A 87 0.84 1.67 -5.27
N TRP A 88 -0.17 2.16 -6.01
CA TRP A 88 -0.50 1.63 -7.33
C TRP A 88 0.58 1.86 -8.37
N LEU A 89 1.28 3.00 -8.35
CA LEU A 89 2.44 3.21 -9.21
C LEU A 89 3.52 2.16 -8.91
N GLY A 90 3.80 1.91 -7.62
CA GLY A 90 4.72 0.86 -7.21
C GLY A 90 4.26 -0.54 -7.66
N ALA A 91 2.97 -0.86 -7.49
CA ALA A 91 2.40 -2.13 -7.92
C ALA A 91 2.43 -2.29 -9.46
N ALA A 92 2.16 -1.22 -10.21
CA ALA A 92 2.18 -1.22 -11.67
C ALA A 92 3.60 -1.43 -12.22
N ILE A 93 4.61 -0.77 -11.65
CA ILE A 93 6.02 -1.02 -11.99
C ILE A 93 6.35 -2.49 -11.77
N TYR A 94 6.00 -3.02 -10.59
CA TYR A 94 6.28 -4.43 -10.29
C TYR A 94 5.56 -5.37 -11.26
N PHE A 95 4.29 -5.12 -11.56
CA PHE A 95 3.50 -5.92 -12.49
C PHE A 95 4.11 -5.93 -13.90
N ILE A 96 4.51 -4.76 -14.42
CA ILE A 96 5.12 -4.63 -15.75
C ILE A 96 6.44 -5.40 -15.83
N VAL A 97 7.28 -5.33 -14.79
CA VAL A 97 8.53 -6.09 -14.75
C VAL A 97 8.27 -7.59 -14.68
N VAL A 98 7.33 -8.03 -13.87
CA VAL A 98 6.98 -9.46 -13.79
C VAL A 98 6.40 -9.96 -15.10
N LEU A 99 5.62 -9.12 -15.80
CA LEU A 99 5.09 -9.43 -17.13
C LEU A 99 6.21 -9.56 -18.18
N SER A 100 7.21 -8.66 -18.17
CA SER A 100 8.34 -8.78 -19.09
C SER A 100 9.20 -10.02 -18.79
N LEU A 101 9.37 -10.35 -17.51
CA LEU A 101 10.05 -11.57 -17.07
C LEU A 101 9.29 -12.85 -17.45
N GLN A 102 7.96 -12.83 -17.47
CA GLN A 102 7.15 -13.98 -17.93
C GLN A 102 7.44 -14.34 -19.39
N LEU A 103 7.83 -13.37 -20.23
CA LEU A 103 8.13 -13.59 -21.64
C LEU A 103 9.57 -14.05 -21.89
N SER A 104 10.46 -13.86 -20.91
CA SER A 104 11.91 -14.05 -21.09
C SER A 104 12.53 -15.10 -20.18
N GLN A 105 11.88 -15.45 -19.07
CA GLN A 105 12.39 -16.35 -18.05
C GLN A 105 11.32 -17.34 -17.58
N SER A 106 11.74 -18.54 -17.20
CA SER A 106 10.87 -19.50 -16.53
C SER A 106 10.65 -19.08 -15.06
N GLY A 107 9.46 -19.37 -14.54
CA GLY A 107 9.12 -19.12 -13.15
C GLY A 107 7.62 -18.91 -12.95
N SER A 108 7.20 -18.84 -11.69
CA SER A 108 5.78 -18.65 -11.32
C SER A 108 5.35 -17.16 -11.43
N ARG A 109 5.57 -16.53 -12.60
CA ARG A 109 5.30 -15.09 -12.78
C ARG A 109 3.81 -14.77 -12.88
N LEU A 110 3.02 -15.66 -13.47
CA LEU A 110 1.55 -15.54 -13.47
C LEU A 110 0.99 -15.48 -12.04
N THR A 111 1.47 -16.32 -11.14
CA THR A 111 1.07 -16.31 -9.72
C THR A 111 1.55 -15.03 -9.02
N GLN A 112 2.77 -14.57 -9.29
CA GLN A 112 3.27 -13.28 -8.79
C GLN A 112 2.37 -12.12 -9.23
N MET A 113 2.01 -12.06 -10.52
CA MET A 113 1.06 -11.06 -11.04
C MET A 113 -0.31 -11.14 -10.36
N GLY A 114 -0.82 -12.35 -10.10
CA GLY A 114 -2.06 -12.55 -9.34
C GLY A 114 -2.00 -11.93 -7.95
N TRP A 115 -0.93 -12.16 -7.20
CA TRP A 115 -0.74 -11.56 -5.87
C TRP A 115 -0.59 -10.05 -5.91
N ILE A 116 0.10 -9.51 -6.92
CA ILE A 116 0.21 -8.06 -7.13
C ILE A 116 -1.18 -7.46 -7.39
N ALA A 117 -1.97 -8.07 -8.26
CA ALA A 117 -3.32 -7.63 -8.59
C ALA A 117 -4.26 -7.69 -7.37
N LEU A 118 -4.18 -8.75 -6.55
CA LEU A 118 -4.95 -8.86 -5.31
C LEU A 118 -4.55 -7.76 -4.31
N GLY A 119 -3.25 -7.51 -4.14
CA GLY A 119 -2.75 -6.43 -3.28
C GLY A 119 -3.21 -5.05 -3.75
N ALA A 120 -3.14 -4.77 -5.05
CA ALA A 120 -3.65 -3.54 -5.64
C ALA A 120 -5.17 -3.41 -5.50
N GLY A 121 -5.90 -4.52 -5.65
CA GLY A 121 -7.34 -4.61 -5.50
C GLY A 121 -7.81 -4.28 -4.09
N LEU A 122 -7.05 -4.66 -3.07
CA LEU A 122 -7.32 -4.26 -1.69
C LEU A 122 -7.37 -2.73 -1.53
N PHE A 123 -6.37 -2.02 -2.06
CA PHE A 123 -6.35 -0.56 -2.03
C PHE A 123 -7.38 0.07 -2.99
N PHE A 124 -7.82 -0.64 -4.03
CA PHE A 124 -8.94 -0.23 -4.87
C PHE A 124 -10.26 -0.20 -4.13
N VAL A 125 -10.54 -1.22 -3.32
CA VAL A 125 -11.73 -1.19 -2.46
C VAL A 125 -11.66 0.00 -1.51
N ARG A 126 -10.49 0.28 -0.90
CA ARG A 126 -10.33 1.49 -0.06
C ARG A 126 -10.62 2.77 -0.82
N TRP A 127 -10.03 2.91 -2.00
CA TRP A 127 -10.23 4.06 -2.87
C TRP A 127 -11.71 4.32 -3.12
N LEU A 128 -12.47 3.28 -3.48
CA LEU A 128 -13.91 3.39 -3.72
C LEU A 128 -14.69 3.87 -2.49
N LEU A 129 -14.29 3.45 -1.28
CA LEU A 129 -14.93 3.89 -0.04
C LEU A 129 -14.70 5.39 0.25
N ILE A 130 -13.53 5.92 -0.10
CA ILE A 130 -13.14 7.29 0.25
C ILE A 130 -13.22 8.30 -0.91
N ARG A 131 -13.58 7.86 -2.13
CA ARG A 131 -13.55 8.70 -3.35
C ARG A 131 -14.52 9.88 -3.35
N LYS A 132 -15.60 9.81 -2.58
CA LYS A 132 -16.72 10.75 -2.70
C LYS A 132 -16.42 12.13 -2.11
N TYR A 133 -15.63 12.20 -1.04
CA TYR A 133 -15.38 13.44 -0.31
C TYR A 133 -13.88 13.67 -0.11
N THR A 134 -13.48 14.93 0.07
CA THR A 134 -12.08 15.31 0.33
C THR A 134 -11.64 14.92 1.74
N PHE A 135 -12.56 15.01 2.69
CA PHE A 135 -12.38 14.64 4.08
C PHE A 135 -13.55 13.77 4.54
N GLU A 136 -13.32 12.97 5.57
CA GLU A 136 -14.38 12.23 6.24
C GLU A 136 -15.45 13.20 6.80
N PRO A 137 -16.74 13.00 6.47
CA PRO A 137 -17.82 13.76 7.07
C PRO A 137 -17.84 13.55 8.59
N ARG A 138 -17.65 14.61 9.36
CA ARG A 138 -17.81 14.60 10.81
C ARG A 138 -19.29 14.81 11.12
N ARG A 139 -19.87 13.93 11.96
CA ARG A 139 -21.19 14.14 12.56
C ARG A 139 -21.05 14.94 13.84
#